data_AF-A0A2Z3KKH6-F1
#
_entry.id   AF-A0A2Z3KKH6-F1
#
_cell.length_a   1.000
_cell.length_b   1.000
_cell.length_c   1.000
_cell.angle_alpha   90.00
_cell.angle_beta   90.00
_cell.angle_gamma   90.00
#
_symmetry.space_group_name_H-M   'P 1'
#
loop_
_entity.id
_entity.type
_entity.pdbx_description
1 polymer ?
#
loop_
_entity_poly.entity_id
_entity_poly.type
_entity_poly.pdbx_seq_one_letter_code
_entity_poly.pdbx_strand_id
1 'polypeptide(L)'
;MTRDKNADKRLEFNRKIASKEQESDELHLEERKTQNRIENFEAVMMKSFRNLQAIEEELNRRSHIQAAYDETAQKQKYMSNVISQQKEGLKQVYQQRSLKLEDEREQLQKERDSLSWD
;
A
#
# COMPACT_ATOMS: atom_id res chain seq x y z
N MET A 1 20.67 26.22 -39.83
CA MET A 1 20.87 25.54 -38.53
C MET A 1 19.88 24.39 -38.45
N THR A 2 20.32 23.19 -38.78
CA THR A 2 19.50 21.99 -38.75
C THR A 2 19.27 21.62 -37.29
N ARG A 3 18.01 21.67 -36.84
CA ARG A 3 17.63 21.26 -35.49
C ARG A 3 18.01 19.78 -35.32
N ASP A 4 18.86 19.46 -34.34
CA ASP A 4 19.23 18.07 -34.06
C ASP A 4 17.99 17.31 -33.58
N LYS A 5 17.41 16.51 -34.48
CA LYS A 5 16.22 15.69 -34.20
C LYS A 5 16.47 14.67 -33.10
N ASN A 6 17.72 14.24 -32.89
CA ASN A 6 18.08 13.33 -31.81
C ASN A 6 18.12 14.07 -30.47
N ALA A 7 18.58 15.32 -30.44
CA ALA A 7 18.48 16.16 -29.24
C ALA A 7 17.02 16.40 -28.81
N ASP A 8 16.12 16.71 -29.75
CA ASP A 8 14.70 16.88 -29.45
C ASP A 8 14.09 15.57 -28.88
N LYS A 9 14.41 14.41 -29.48
CA LYS A 9 13.96 13.10 -28.97
C LYS A 9 14.53 12.74 -27.59
N ARG A 10 15.82 13.00 -27.34
CA ARG A 10 16.43 12.81 -26.01
C ARG A 10 15.70 13.64 -24.96
N LEU A 11 15.35 14.87 -25.29
CA LEU A 11 14.61 15.76 -24.40
C LEU A 11 13.19 15.24 -24.12
N GLU A 12 12.51 14.68 -25.11
CA GLU A 12 11.23 14.00 -24.91
C GLU A 12 11.36 12.78 -23.98
N PHE A 13 12.38 11.94 -24.17
CA PHE A 13 12.63 10.81 -23.28
C PHE A 13 12.95 11.25 -21.86
N ASN A 14 13.77 12.29 -21.68
CA ASN A 14 14.04 12.84 -20.34
C ASN A 14 12.77 13.30 -19.64
N ARG A 15 11.84 13.94 -20.36
CA ARG A 15 10.53 14.32 -19.79
C ARG A 15 9.70 13.11 -19.38
N LYS A 16 9.68 12.05 -20.20
CA LYS A 16 8.97 10.81 -19.89
C LYS A 16 9.58 10.09 -18.68
N ILE A 17 10.90 10.02 -18.60
CA ILE A 17 11.63 9.44 -17.46
C ILE A 17 11.28 10.19 -16.17
N ALA A 18 11.39 11.52 -16.19
CA ALA A 18 11.04 12.35 -15.04
C ALA A 18 9.57 12.18 -14.61
N SER A 19 8.65 12.02 -15.57
CA SER A 19 7.25 11.71 -15.28
C SER A 19 7.10 10.36 -14.59
N LYS A 20 7.85 9.33 -15.00
CA LYS A 20 7.83 8.00 -14.36
C LYS A 20 8.44 8.00 -12.95
N GLU A 21 9.49 8.78 -12.75
CA GLU A 21 10.08 8.98 -11.41
C GLU A 21 9.05 9.66 -10.48
N GLN A 22 8.36 10.68 -10.96
CA GLN A 22 7.28 11.33 -10.20
C GLN A 22 6.12 10.37 -9.89
N GLU A 23 5.68 9.57 -10.87
CA GLU A 23 4.65 8.53 -10.65
C GLU A 23 5.09 7.51 -9.58
N SER A 24 6.37 7.16 -9.53
CA SER A 24 6.93 6.25 -8.53
C SER A 24 6.94 6.87 -7.14
N ASP A 25 7.36 8.13 -7.02
CA ASP A 25 7.35 8.87 -5.75
C ASP A 25 5.92 9.03 -5.20
N GLU A 26 4.97 9.35 -6.09
CA GLU A 26 3.55 9.43 -5.74
C GLU A 26 3.01 8.09 -5.27
N LEU A 27 3.38 6.99 -5.94
CA LEU A 27 2.99 5.63 -5.57
C LEU A 27 3.51 5.26 -4.16
N HIS A 28 4.78 5.54 -3.86
CA HIS A 28 5.35 5.29 -2.53
C HIS A 28 4.71 6.13 -1.43
N LEU A 29 4.39 7.39 -1.73
CA LEU A 29 3.67 8.25 -0.80
C LEU A 29 2.25 7.72 -0.53
N GLU A 30 1.56 7.25 -1.58
CA GLU A 30 0.25 6.64 -1.48
C GLU A 30 0.29 5.34 -0.66
N GLU A 31 1.24 4.45 -0.94
CA GLU A 31 1.47 3.21 -0.20
C GLU A 31 1.62 3.49 1.30
N ARG A 32 2.51 4.42 1.67
CA ARG A 32 2.74 4.79 3.07
C ARG A 32 1.49 5.37 3.73
N LYS A 33 0.74 6.23 3.02
CA LYS A 33 -0.53 6.79 3.52
C LYS A 33 -1.57 5.70 3.75
N THR A 34 -1.69 4.76 2.83
CA THR A 34 -2.63 3.63 2.91
C THR A 34 -2.26 2.71 4.06
N GLN A 35 -0.99 2.36 4.21
CA GLN A 35 -0.51 1.53 5.31
C GLN A 35 -0.81 2.17 6.68
N ASN A 36 -0.49 3.45 6.85
CA ASN A 36 -0.79 4.19 8.08
C ASN A 36 -2.30 4.20 8.41
N ARG A 37 -3.17 4.31 7.39
CA ARG A 37 -4.62 4.29 7.60
C ARG A 37 -5.10 2.93 8.10
N ILE A 38 -4.56 1.85 7.57
CA ILE A 38 -4.91 0.49 7.99
C ILE A 38 -4.42 0.21 9.40
N GLU A 39 -3.21 0.63 9.74
CA GLU A 39 -2.67 0.49 11.09
C GLU A 39 -3.48 1.28 12.12
N ASN A 40 -3.87 2.52 11.78
CA ASN A 40 -4.75 3.31 12.64
C ASN A 40 -6.13 2.65 12.81
N PHE A 41 -6.71 2.13 11.73
CA PHE A 41 -7.98 1.43 11.77
C PHE A 41 -7.91 0.16 12.64
N GLU A 42 -6.87 -0.64 12.47
CA GLU A 42 -6.61 -1.83 13.29
C GLU A 42 -6.47 -1.46 14.76
N ALA A 43 -5.69 -0.42 15.09
CA ALA A 43 -5.51 0.02 16.46
C ALA A 43 -6.83 0.43 17.13
N VAL A 44 -7.67 1.21 16.42
CA VAL A 44 -9.00 1.62 16.91
C VAL A 44 -9.91 0.40 17.08
N MET A 45 -9.93 -0.50 16.10
CA MET A 45 -10.76 -1.70 16.14
C MET A 45 -10.35 -2.63 17.30
N MET A 46 -9.06 -2.88 17.47
CA MET A 46 -8.55 -3.74 18.55
C MET A 46 -8.83 -3.13 19.92
N LYS A 47 -8.79 -1.80 20.06
CA LYS A 47 -9.23 -1.12 21.27
C LYS A 47 -10.72 -1.36 21.53
N SER A 48 -11.57 -1.26 20.51
CA SER A 48 -13.00 -1.53 20.65
C SER A 48 -13.31 -2.97 21.04
N PHE A 49 -12.59 -3.96 20.49
CA PHE A 49 -12.74 -5.36 20.89
C PHE A 49 -12.35 -5.60 22.35
N ARG A 50 -11.24 -5.01 22.82
CA ARG A 50 -10.85 -5.09 24.25
C ARG A 50 -11.93 -4.49 25.17
N ASN A 51 -12.53 -3.38 24.76
CA ASN A 51 -13.61 -2.77 25.53
C ASN A 51 -14.86 -3.66 25.57
N LEU A 52 -15.21 -4.32 24.46
CA LEU A 52 -16.34 -5.26 24.41
C LEU A 52 -16.09 -6.48 25.32
N GLN A 53 -14.88 -7.06 25.26
CA GLN A 53 -14.49 -8.16 26.15
C GLN A 53 -14.61 -7.78 27.62
N ALA A 54 -14.13 -6.60 28.01
CA ALA A 54 -14.25 -6.12 29.39
C ALA A 54 -15.72 -5.94 29.84
N ILE A 55 -16.60 -5.51 28.94
CA ILE A 55 -18.05 -5.39 29.23
C ILE A 55 -18.67 -6.77 29.40
N GLU A 56 -18.37 -7.71 28.50
CA GLU A 56 -18.88 -9.09 28.57
C GLU A 56 -18.40 -9.82 29.81
N GLU A 57 -17.13 -9.65 30.19
CA GLU A 57 -16.56 -10.20 31.43
C GLU A 57 -17.31 -9.68 32.67
N GLU A 58 -17.59 -8.39 32.75
CA GLU A 58 -18.33 -7.80 33.88
C GLU A 58 -19.80 -8.27 33.90
N LEU A 59 -20.45 -8.43 32.74
CA LEU A 59 -21.80 -8.99 32.64
C LEU A 59 -21.86 -10.45 33.10
N ASN A 60 -20.92 -11.28 32.66
CA ASN A 60 -20.80 -12.67 33.07
C ASN A 60 -20.53 -12.78 34.59
N ARG A 61 -19.65 -11.91 35.12
CA ARG A 61 -19.37 -11.84 36.56
C ARG A 61 -20.62 -11.53 37.38
N ARG A 62 -21.46 -10.59 36.92
CA ARG A 62 -22.70 -10.19 37.62
C ARG A 62 -23.83 -11.21 37.50
N SER A 63 -23.91 -11.91 36.37
CA SER A 63 -25.00 -12.84 36.08
C SER A 63 -24.73 -14.25 36.59
N HIS A 64 -23.50 -14.57 37.02
CA HIS A 64 -23.03 -15.93 37.34
C HIS A 64 -23.22 -16.92 36.18
N ILE A 65 -23.44 -16.42 34.96
CA ILE A 65 -23.54 -17.21 33.74
C ILE A 65 -22.17 -17.17 33.08
N GLN A 66 -21.55 -18.33 32.97
CA GLN A 66 -20.32 -18.47 32.20
C GLN A 66 -20.70 -18.90 30.78
N ALA A 67 -20.61 -17.97 29.83
CA ALA A 67 -20.83 -18.30 28.43
C ALA A 67 -19.75 -19.29 27.96
N ALA A 68 -20.16 -20.44 27.42
CA ALA A 68 -19.25 -21.45 26.89
C ALA A 68 -18.57 -21.03 25.56
N TYR A 69 -19.08 -19.96 24.93
CA TYR A 69 -18.63 -19.45 23.64
C TYR A 69 -18.37 -17.95 23.73
N ASP A 70 -17.15 -17.53 23.42
CA ASP A 70 -16.73 -16.12 23.35
C ASP A 70 -16.81 -15.64 21.90
N GLU A 71 -18.00 -15.16 21.51
CA GLU A 71 -18.25 -14.64 20.17
C GLU A 71 -17.38 -13.44 19.84
N THR A 72 -17.09 -12.59 20.83
CA THR A 72 -16.30 -11.37 20.65
C THR A 72 -14.83 -11.69 20.36
N ALA A 73 -14.23 -12.66 21.06
CA ALA A 73 -12.89 -13.14 20.74
C ALA A 73 -12.82 -13.78 19.34
N GLN A 74 -13.86 -14.51 18.92
CA GLN A 74 -13.89 -15.09 17.57
C GLN A 74 -14.00 -14.01 16.49
N LYS A 75 -14.85 -13.01 16.68
CA LYS A 75 -14.96 -11.85 15.80
C LYS A 75 -13.66 -11.05 15.74
N GLN A 76 -13.00 -10.84 16.88
CA GLN A 76 -11.69 -10.19 16.94
C GLN A 76 -10.67 -10.96 16.10
N LYS A 77 -10.55 -12.28 16.30
CA LYS A 77 -9.63 -13.13 15.55
C LYS A 77 -9.91 -13.09 14.04
N TYR A 78 -11.19 -13.20 13.66
CA TYR A 78 -11.60 -13.10 12.26
C TYR A 78 -11.18 -11.76 11.66
N MET A 79 -11.47 -10.66 12.34
CA MET A 79 -11.11 -9.32 11.86
C MET A 79 -9.60 -9.10 11.77
N SER A 80 -8.82 -9.59 12.73
CA SER A 80 -7.35 -9.56 12.65
C SER A 80 -6.83 -10.30 11.42
N ASN A 81 -7.41 -11.47 11.10
CA ASN A 81 -7.04 -12.22 9.91
C ASN A 81 -7.39 -11.46 8.62
N VAL A 82 -8.59 -10.86 8.55
CA VAL A 82 -9.01 -10.04 7.40
C VAL A 82 -8.06 -8.86 7.20
N ILE A 83 -7.74 -8.12 8.26
CA ILE A 83 -6.79 -6.99 8.19
C ILE A 83 -5.43 -7.47 7.70
N SER A 84 -4.94 -8.60 8.21
CA SER A 84 -3.64 -9.15 7.82
C SER A 84 -3.60 -9.53 6.33
N GLN A 85 -4.67 -10.16 5.83
CA GLN A 85 -4.82 -10.48 4.41
C GLN A 85 -4.89 -9.22 3.54
N GLN A 86 -5.61 -8.18 3.98
CA GLN A 86 -5.69 -6.92 3.25
C GLN A 86 -4.34 -6.19 3.19
N LYS A 87 -3.56 -6.18 4.29
CA LYS A 87 -2.20 -5.63 4.30
C LYS A 87 -1.29 -6.33 3.29
N GLU A 88 -1.29 -7.66 3.29
CA GLU A 88 -0.47 -8.44 2.37
C GLU A 88 -0.90 -8.24 0.91
N GLY A 89 -2.21 -8.24 0.63
CA GLY A 89 -2.73 -7.97 -0.71
C GLY A 89 -2.35 -6.59 -1.23
N LEU A 90 -2.45 -5.55 -0.39
CA LEU A 90 -2.03 -4.20 -0.77
C LEU A 90 -0.53 -4.10 -1.03
N LYS A 91 0.29 -4.71 -0.18
CA LYS A 91 1.74 -4.77 -0.37
C LYS A 91 2.09 -5.38 -1.73
N GLN A 92 1.44 -6.48 -2.11
CA GLN A 92 1.65 -7.12 -3.41
C GLN A 92 1.25 -6.21 -4.57
N VAL A 93 0.12 -5.51 -4.47
CA VAL A 93 -0.34 -4.57 -5.50
C VAL A 93 0.63 -3.40 -5.68
N TYR A 94 1.09 -2.77 -4.58
CA TYR A 94 2.06 -1.68 -4.66
C TYR A 94 3.41 -2.16 -5.19
N GLN A 95 3.89 -3.33 -4.77
CA GLN A 95 5.12 -3.93 -5.28
C GLN A 95 5.05 -4.20 -6.79
N GLN A 96 3.96 -4.80 -7.28
CA GLN A 96 3.78 -5.06 -8.71
C GLN A 96 3.74 -3.77 -9.53
N ARG A 97 3.06 -2.74 -9.01
CA ARG A 97 2.98 -1.45 -9.69
C ARG A 97 4.31 -0.70 -9.70
N SER A 98 5.07 -0.78 -8.60
CA SER A 98 6.42 -0.22 -8.50
C SER A 98 7.37 -0.87 -9.50
N LEU A 99 7.38 -2.21 -9.58
CA LEU A 99 8.18 -2.94 -10.56
C LEU A 99 7.83 -2.54 -12.00
N LYS A 100 6.54 -2.41 -12.31
CA LYS A 100 6.11 -1.99 -13.64
C LYS A 100 6.60 -0.57 -13.99
N LEU A 101 6.52 0.37 -13.06
CA LEU A 101 7.03 1.73 -13.28
C LEU A 101 8.55 1.75 -13.47
N GLU A 102 9.27 0.92 -12.73
CA GLU A 102 10.71 0.74 -12.87
C GLU A 102 11.08 0.18 -14.25
N ASP A 103 10.39 -0.88 -14.69
CA ASP A 103 10.58 -1.48 -16.00
C ASP A 103 10.32 -0.48 -17.14
N GLU A 104 9.25 0.31 -17.04
CA GLU A 104 8.92 1.38 -17.99
C GLU A 104 9.98 2.49 -18.00
N ARG A 105 10.48 2.89 -16.82
CA ARG A 105 11.57 3.89 -16.71
C ARG A 105 12.85 3.37 -17.35
N GLU A 106 13.23 2.12 -17.08
CA GLU A 106 14.41 1.49 -17.66
C GLU A 106 14.32 1.38 -19.18
N GLN A 107 13.15 1.03 -19.73
CA GLN A 107 12.93 1.00 -21.18
C GLN A 107 13.13 2.37 -21.81
N LEU A 108 12.53 3.42 -21.24
CA LEU A 108 12.70 4.79 -21.70
C LEU A 108 14.17 5.24 -21.65
N GLN A 109 14.91 4.80 -20.63
CA GLN A 109 16.32 5.10 -20.48
C GLN A 109 17.16 4.40 -21.55
N LYS A 110 16.91 3.12 -21.82
CA LYS A 110 17.56 2.37 -22.90
C LYS A 110 17.28 2.99 -24.27
N GLU A 111 16.03 3.39 -24.53
CA GLU A 111 15.63 4.05 -25.78
C GLU A 111 16.34 5.41 -25.95
N ARG A 112 16.41 6.21 -24.89
CA ARG A 112 17.17 7.47 -24.89
C ARG A 112 18.65 7.23 -25.19
N ASP A 113 19.26 6.27 -24.52
CA ASP A 113 20.70 5.99 -24.60
C ASP A 113 21.09 5.43 -25.98
N SER A 114 20.14 4.89 -26.73
CA SER A 114 20.32 4.46 -28.12
C SER A 114 20.45 5.62 -29.13
N LEU A 115 20.12 6.86 -28.74
CA LEU A 115 20.14 8.02 -29.64
C LEU A 115 21.54 8.62 -29.78
N SER A 116 22.05 8.68 -31.02
CA SER A 116 23.37 9.25 -31.36
C SER A 116 23.48 10.72 -30.97
N TRP A 117 24.57 11.08 -30.29
CA TRP A 117 24.92 12.46 -29.89
C TRP A 117 25.55 13.29 -31.02
N ASP A 118 25.86 12.63 -32.14
CA ASP A 118 26.39 13.23 -33.38
C ASP A 118 25.30 13.80 -34.29
#